data_AF-A0A359AXS0-F1
#
_entry.id   AF-A0A359AXS0-F1
#
_cell.length_a   1.000
_cell.length_b   1.000
_cell.length_c   1.000
_cell.angle_alpha   90.00
_cell.angle_beta   90.00
_cell.angle_gamma   90.00
#
_symmetry.space_group_name_H-M   'P 1'
#
loop_
_entity.id
_entity.type
_entity.pdbx_description
1 polymer ?
#
loop_
_entity_poly.entity_id
_entity_poly.type
_entity_poly.pdbx_seq_one_letter_code
_entity_poly.pdbx_strand_id
1 'polypeptide(L)'
;MEIKIFWTVFAKKELKNIFDYYKANASITVAENLVKRIVETTLTLGDYAEIGQREELLLDRKENFRCLVYKKYKIIYWFNKNKNRIEISDIFDTRQNPVKIRRHKT
;
A
#
# COMPACT_ATOMS: atom_id res chain seq x y z
N MET A 1 -8.33 12.83 16.69
CA MET A 1 -7.23 11.96 17.16
C MET A 1 -6.46 11.59 15.91
N GLU A 2 -5.21 12.02 15.76
CA GLU A 2 -4.48 11.84 14.50
C GLU A 2 -3.88 10.42 14.44
N ILE A 3 -4.48 9.55 13.62
CA ILE A 3 -3.95 8.20 13.40
C ILE A 3 -2.71 8.32 12.50
N LYS A 4 -1.56 7.87 13.00
CA LYS A 4 -0.31 7.92 12.25
C LYS A 4 -0.28 6.87 11.15
N ILE A 5 0.29 7.22 10.00
CA ILE A 5 0.56 6.27 8.91
C ILE A 5 2.03 5.85 8.98
N PHE A 6 2.25 4.54 9.13
CA PHE A 6 3.57 3.93 9.15
C PHE A 6 3.78 3.09 7.89
N TRP A 7 4.88 3.32 7.21
CA TRP A 7 5.29 2.56 6.03
C TRP A 7 6.36 1.54 6.39
N THR A 8 6.07 0.27 6.15
CA THR A 8 7.07 -0.80 6.30
C THR A 8 8.23 -0.61 5.32
N VAL A 9 9.39 -1.19 5.63
CA VAL A 9 10.55 -1.19 4.72
C VAL A 9 10.18 -1.81 3.38
N PHE A 10 9.40 -2.90 3.42
CA PHE A 10 8.88 -3.56 2.23
C PHE A 10 8.02 -2.63 1.36
N ALA A 11 7.03 -1.95 1.93
CA ALA A 11 6.18 -1.02 1.17
C ALA A 11 6.96 0.14 0.56
N LYS A 12 7.97 0.68 1.29
CA LYS A 12 8.86 1.71 0.75
C LYS A 12 9.69 1.20 -0.43
N LYS A 13 10.17 -0.05 -0.35
CA LYS A 13 10.89 -0.70 -1.45
C LYS A 13 9.99 -0.88 -2.68
N GLU A 14 8.74 -1.30 -2.50
CA GLU A 14 7.81 -1.43 -3.62
C GLU A 14 7.48 -0.08 -4.28
N LEU A 15 7.28 0.98 -3.49
CA LEU A 15 7.16 2.35 -4.04
C LEU A 15 8.39 2.74 -4.87
N LYS A 16 9.59 2.44 -4.37
CA LYS A 16 10.84 2.72 -5.11
C LYS A 16 10.91 1.91 -6.41
N ASN A 17 10.52 0.64 -6.38
CA ASN A 17 10.50 -0.20 -7.59
C ASN A 17 9.52 0.35 -8.63
N ILE A 18 8.34 0.82 -8.21
CA ILE A 18 7.36 1.48 -9.08
C ILE A 18 7.96 2.76 -9.67
N PHE A 19 8.59 3.59 -8.85
CA PHE A 19 9.26 4.81 -9.29
C PHE A 19 10.32 4.53 -10.36
N ASP A 20 11.27 3.63 -10.05
CA ASP A 20 12.38 3.31 -10.93
C ASP A 20 11.91 2.75 -12.27
N TYR A 21 10.87 1.90 -12.25
CA TYR A 21 10.26 1.36 -13.46
C TYR A 21 9.68 2.47 -14.35
N TYR A 22 8.83 3.36 -13.81
CA TYR A 22 8.23 4.43 -14.62
C TYR A 22 9.23 5.51 -15.01
N LYS A 23 10.27 5.75 -14.20
CA LYS A 23 11.37 6.65 -14.55
C LYS A 23 12.11 6.15 -15.79
N ALA A 24 12.38 4.84 -15.85
CA ALA A 24 13.08 4.22 -16.97
C ALA A 24 12.21 4.04 -18.23
N ASN A 25 10.90 3.76 -18.07
CA ASN A 25 10.03 3.35 -19.17
C ASN A 25 9.04 4.44 -19.63
N ALA A 26 8.92 5.56 -18.92
CA ALA A 26 8.02 6.65 -19.28
C ALA A 26 8.70 8.01 -19.12
N SER A 27 8.78 8.55 -17.90
CA SER A 27 9.52 9.77 -17.56
C SER A 27 9.60 9.94 -16.05
N ILE A 28 10.54 10.78 -15.59
CA ILE A 28 10.66 11.13 -14.17
C ILE A 28 9.36 11.78 -13.64
N THR A 29 8.75 12.68 -14.40
CA THR A 29 7.50 13.35 -14.01
C THR A 29 6.34 12.36 -13.87
N VAL A 30 6.24 11.35 -14.74
CA VAL A 30 5.22 10.31 -14.61
C VAL A 30 5.45 9.45 -13.37
N ALA A 31 6.71 9.10 -13.08
CA ALA A 31 7.08 8.32 -11.91
C ALA A 31 6.78 9.07 -10.59
N GLU A 32 7.18 10.33 -10.50
CA GLU A 32 6.92 11.20 -9.34
C GLU A 32 5.42 11.38 -9.10
N ASN A 33 4.66 11.71 -10.15
CA ASN A 33 3.22 11.88 -10.03
C ASN A 33 2.50 10.60 -9.59
N LEU A 34 2.92 9.43 -10.10
CA LEU A 34 2.33 8.15 -9.70
C LEU A 34 2.59 7.86 -8.22
N VAL A 35 3.84 7.96 -7.75
CA VAL A 35 4.20 7.72 -6.34
C VAL A 35 3.52 8.72 -5.43
N LYS A 36 3.53 10.01 -5.78
CA LYS A 36 2.85 11.07 -5.03
C LYS A 36 1.38 10.75 -4.82
N ARG A 37 0.67 10.36 -5.89
CA ARG A 37 -0.77 10.03 -5.81
C ARG A 37 -1.05 8.77 -4.99
N ILE A 38 -0.17 7.76 -5.05
CA ILE A 38 -0.26 6.58 -4.17
C ILE A 38 -0.13 7.00 -2.70
N VAL A 39 0.86 7.84 -2.37
CA VAL A 39 1.06 8.35 -1.01
C VAL A 39 -0.13 9.20 -0.55
N GLU A 40 -0.60 10.14 -1.38
CA GLU A 40 -1.78 10.97 -1.09
C GLU A 40 -3.03 10.12 -0.80
N THR A 41 -3.22 9.03 -1.54
CA THR A 41 -4.34 8.10 -1.31
C THR A 41 -4.29 7.54 0.12
N THR A 42 -3.10 7.25 0.65
CA THR A 42 -2.95 6.73 2.02
C THR A 42 -3.30 7.75 3.10
N LEU A 43 -3.19 9.05 2.82
CA LEU A 43 -3.44 10.11 3.81
C LEU A 43 -4.89 10.09 4.30
N THR A 44 -5.84 9.67 3.45
CA THR A 44 -7.25 9.50 3.81
C THR A 44 -7.48 8.48 4.95
N LEU A 45 -6.53 7.57 5.18
CA LEU A 45 -6.59 6.56 6.24
C LEU A 45 -6.40 7.15 7.64
N GLY A 46 -5.86 8.37 7.75
CA GLY A 46 -5.75 9.08 9.03
C GLY A 46 -7.12 9.37 9.66
N ASP A 47 -8.11 9.65 8.82
CA ASP A 47 -9.49 9.93 9.22
C ASP A 47 -10.39 8.70 9.12
N TYR A 48 -10.17 7.85 8.10
CA TYR A 48 -11.03 6.72 7.79
C TYR A 48 -10.24 5.42 7.67
N ALA A 49 -9.72 4.93 8.79
CA ALA A 49 -8.94 3.70 8.88
C ALA A 49 -9.61 2.47 8.23
N GLU A 50 -10.95 2.39 8.24
CA GLU A 50 -11.71 1.24 7.75
C GLU A 50 -12.29 1.39 6.34
N ILE A 51 -11.98 2.47 5.61
CA ILE A 51 -12.55 2.74 4.27
C ILE A 51 -12.18 1.70 3.22
N GLY A 52 -11.06 0.99 3.38
CA GLY A 52 -10.63 -0.07 2.49
C GLY A 52 -11.41 -1.37 2.66
N GLN A 53 -11.65 -2.05 1.54
CA GLN A 53 -12.20 -3.41 1.50
C GLN A 53 -11.21 -4.39 2.15
N ARG A 54 -11.72 -5.43 2.83
CA ARG A 54 -10.87 -6.54 3.32
C ARG A 54 -10.15 -7.23 2.16
N GLU A 55 -8.87 -7.51 2.32
CA GLU A 55 -8.08 -8.22 1.30
C GLU A 55 -8.35 -9.72 1.39
N GLU A 56 -9.12 -10.24 0.44
CA GLU A 56 -9.62 -11.62 0.42
C GLU A 56 -8.51 -12.66 0.50
N LEU A 57 -7.36 -12.39 -0.13
CA LEU A 57 -6.23 -13.32 -0.14
C LEU A 57 -5.44 -13.36 1.18
N LEU A 58 -5.80 -12.51 2.15
CA LEU A 58 -5.15 -12.38 3.46
C LEU A 58 -6.14 -12.51 4.62
N LEU A 59 -7.36 -13.01 4.39
CA LEU A 59 -8.37 -13.22 5.44
C LEU A 59 -7.93 -14.20 6.52
N ASP A 60 -6.98 -15.09 6.21
CA ASP A 60 -6.37 -16.03 7.15
C ASP A 60 -5.39 -15.37 8.13
N ARG A 61 -5.05 -14.10 7.93
CA ARG A 61 -4.11 -13.35 8.78
C ARG A 61 -4.85 -12.58 9.87
N LYS A 62 -4.29 -12.59 11.09
CA LYS A 62 -4.87 -11.93 12.28
C LYS A 62 -4.98 -10.41 12.15
N GLU A 63 -4.16 -9.80 11.29
CA GLU A 63 -4.07 -8.36 11.09
C GLU A 63 -5.31 -7.77 10.42
N ASN A 64 -6.21 -8.59 9.86
CA ASN A 64 -7.43 -8.16 9.16
C ASN A 64 -7.10 -7.13 8.07
N PHE A 65 -6.23 -7.54 7.13
CA PHE A 65 -5.74 -6.68 6.06
C PHE A 65 -6.87 -6.11 5.22
N ARG A 66 -6.66 -4.86 4.80
CA ARG A 66 -7.53 -4.11 3.90
C ARG A 66 -6.73 -3.57 2.72
N CYS A 67 -7.42 -3.19 1.66
CA CYS A 67 -6.80 -2.54 0.52
C CYS A 67 -7.57 -1.32 0.03
N LEU A 68 -6.82 -0.31 -0.40
CA LEU A 68 -7.29 0.72 -1.32
C LEU A 68 -6.74 0.43 -2.72
N VAL A 69 -7.47 0.85 -3.76
CA VAL A 69 -7.02 0.70 -5.14
C VAL A 69 -6.76 2.08 -5.72
N TYR A 70 -5.55 2.29 -6.23
CA TYR A 70 -5.20 3.46 -7.05
C TYR A 70 -4.66 2.99 -8.40
N LYS A 71 -5.39 3.29 -9.49
CA LYS A 71 -5.08 2.80 -10.84
C LYS A 71 -4.89 1.28 -10.87
N LYS A 72 -3.66 0.80 -11.09
CA LYS A 72 -3.27 -0.62 -11.17
C LYS A 72 -2.52 -1.09 -9.92
N TYR A 73 -2.64 -0.37 -8.81
CA TYR A 73 -1.96 -0.68 -7.57
C TYR A 73 -2.94 -0.86 -6.43
N LYS A 74 -2.77 -1.95 -5.68
CA LYS A 74 -3.39 -2.19 -4.38
C LYS A 74 -2.46 -1.69 -3.28
N ILE A 75 -2.95 -0.78 -2.45
CA ILE A 75 -2.30 -0.33 -1.23
C ILE A 75 -2.81 -1.22 -0.10
N ILE A 76 -2.00 -2.15 0.36
CA ILE A 76 -2.39 -3.13 1.37
C ILE A 76 -1.96 -2.64 2.75
N TYR A 77 -2.89 -2.58 3.68
CA TYR A 77 -2.67 -2.02 5.00
C TYR A 77 -3.51 -2.72 6.08
N TRP A 78 -3.21 -2.43 7.34
CA TRP A 78 -4.05 -2.82 8.47
C TRP A 78 -3.93 -1.80 9.61
N PHE A 79 -4.88 -1.83 10.53
CA PHE A 79 -4.87 -0.95 11.70
C PHE A 79 -4.24 -1.64 12.91
N ASN A 80 -3.04 -1.18 13.29
CA ASN A 80 -2.35 -1.64 14.48
C ASN A 80 -2.88 -0.92 15.71
N LYS A 81 -3.90 -1.51 16.33
CA LYS A 81 -4.55 -0.97 17.55
C LYS A 81 -3.55 -0.77 18.69
N ASN A 82 -2.59 -1.68 18.86
CA ASN A 82 -1.60 -1.61 19.94
C ASN A 82 -0.66 -0.41 19.81
N LYS A 83 -0.31 -0.03 18.58
CA LYS A 83 0.54 1.13 18.28
C LYS A 83 -0.26 2.37 17.87
N ASN A 84 -1.58 2.29 17.86
CA ASN A 84 -2.52 3.30 17.36
C ASN A 84 -2.09 3.91 16.00
N ARG A 85 -1.79 3.05 15.02
CA ARG A 85 -1.31 3.49 13.69
C ARG A 85 -1.75 2.58 12.56
N ILE A 86 -1.84 3.13 11.37
CA ILE A 86 -2.03 2.37 10.12
C ILE A 86 -0.67 1.86 9.64
N GLU A 87 -0.59 0.58 9.33
CA GLU A 87 0.62 -0.07 8.82
C GLU A 87 0.45 -0.34 7.32
N ILE A 88 1.06 0.51 6.48
CA ILE A 88 1.14 0.26 5.04
C ILE A 88 2.16 -0.86 4.81
N SER A 89 1.64 -2.01 4.43
CA SER A 89 2.38 -3.27 4.38
C SER A 89 2.89 -3.59 2.98
N ASP A 90 2.20 -3.14 1.93
CA ASP A 90 2.59 -3.39 0.54
C ASP A 90 1.94 -2.41 -0.43
N ILE A 91 2.58 -2.21 -1.58
CA ILE A 91 2.03 -1.58 -2.78
C ILE A 91 2.11 -2.60 -3.91
N PHE A 92 1.03 -3.35 -4.09
CA PHE A 92 0.99 -4.48 -5.00
C PHE A 92 0.50 -4.07 -6.39
N ASP A 93 1.26 -4.41 -7.42
CA ASP A 93 0.86 -4.22 -8.82
C ASP A 93 -0.16 -5.29 -9.24
N THR A 94 -1.39 -4.88 -9.54
CA THR A 94 -2.50 -5.80 -9.85
C THR A 94 -2.37 -6.47 -11.21
N ARG A 95 -1.38 -6.10 -12.02
CA ARG A 95 -1.04 -6.81 -13.27
C ARG A 95 -0.25 -8.09 -13.01
N GLN A 96 0.30 -8.26 -11.80
CA GLN A 96 0.98 -9.49 -11.40
C GLN A 96 -0.02 -10.58 -10.99
N ASN A 97 0.45 -11.83 -10.93
CA ASN A 97 -0.34 -12.93 -10.40
C ASN A 97 -0.78 -12.62 -8.94
N PRO A 98 -2.09 -12.58 -8.63
CA PRO A 98 -2.61 -12.19 -7.33
C PRO A 98 -2.10 -13.03 -6.16
N VAL A 99 -1.74 -14.30 -6.39
CA VAL A 99 -1.16 -15.19 -5.36
C VAL A 99 0.09 -14.58 -4.73
N LYS A 100 0.83 -13.73 -5.46
CA LYS A 100 2.00 -13.02 -4.95
C LYS A 100 1.68 -12.04 -3.81
N ILE A 101 0.42 -11.65 -3.60
CA ILE A 101 0.01 -10.84 -2.43
C ILE A 101 0.38 -11.54 -1.11
N ARG A 102 0.34 -12.88 -1.08
CA ARG A 102 0.67 -13.70 0.10
C ARG A 102 2.17 -13.78 0.41
N ARG A 103 3.04 -13.13 -0.37
CA ARG A 103 4.49 -13.10 -0.16
C ARG A 103 4.83 -12.66 1.27
N HIS A 104 5.80 -13.32 1.90
CA HIS A 104 6.33 -12.91 3.19
C HIS A 104 7.13 -11.61 3.02
N LYS A 105 6.85 -10.63 3.87
CA LYS A 105 7.38 -9.27 3.79
C LYS A 105 8.28 -9.07 5.00
N THR A 106 9.57 -9.37 4.83
CA THR A 106 10.63 -9.12 5.80
C THR A 106 11.00 -7.64 5.83
#